data_AF-A0A1H5N2D0-F1
#
_entry.id   AF-A0A1H5N2D0-F1
#
_cell.length_a   1.000
_cell.length_b   1.000
_cell.length_c   1.000
_cell.angle_alpha   90.00
_cell.angle_beta   90.00
_cell.angle_gamma   90.00
#
_symmetry.space_group_name_H-M   'P 1'
#
loop_
_entity.id
_entity.type
_entity.pdbx_description
1 polymer ?
#
loop_
_entity_poly.entity_id
_entity_poly.type
_entity_poly.pdbx_seq_one_letter_code
_entity_poly.pdbx_strand_id
1 'polypeptide(L)'
;MSSSLRRGALAASAIAFSAAALSACGAGNNSQTLEIKPDNAATSVGDIKVQNATVITQPDLTSTGPAVVSATIFNTGTEPETLQSIIVAGTGKTAELHATKTQPLTIPGGGRLILGGKDNASAVLGSSREAVQDGNAQKVTFTFSRAGDVSLRAFVVPAESYFTGWGPSAVPSATASASASSSASASVSGAPAAGSTASGSAKAGKKNKGSASATPSDSASQSTNAG
;
A
#
# COMPACT_ATOMS: atom_id res chain seq x y z
N MET A 1 -72.04 -15.34 25.53
CA MET A 1 -70.82 -15.44 24.70
C MET A 1 -70.45 -16.89 24.57
N SER A 2 -70.25 -17.42 23.35
CA SER A 2 -69.96 -18.84 23.16
C SER A 2 -68.62 -19.24 23.79
N SER A 3 -68.55 -20.43 24.38
CA SER A 3 -67.35 -20.97 25.05
C SER A 3 -66.17 -21.14 24.08
N SER A 4 -66.47 -21.36 22.79
CA SER A 4 -65.48 -21.43 21.71
C SER A 4 -64.72 -20.12 21.51
N LEU A 5 -65.40 -18.96 21.48
CA LEU A 5 -64.74 -17.66 21.33
C LEU A 5 -63.81 -17.35 22.51
N ARG A 6 -64.21 -17.69 23.74
CA ARG A 6 -63.38 -17.47 24.94
C ARG A 6 -62.13 -18.35 24.95
N ARG A 7 -62.24 -19.60 24.51
CA ARG A 7 -61.10 -20.53 24.38
C ARG A 7 -60.17 -20.14 23.22
N GLY A 8 -60.73 -19.73 22.08
CA GLY A 8 -59.96 -19.23 20.93
C GLY A 8 -59.17 -17.97 21.25
N ALA A 9 -59.76 -17.01 21.96
CA ALA A 9 -59.07 -15.79 22.39
C ALA A 9 -57.88 -16.11 23.31
N LEU A 10 -58.04 -16.97 24.31
CA LEU A 10 -56.96 -17.36 25.23
C LEU A 10 -55.80 -18.07 24.51
N ALA A 11 -56.11 -18.96 23.56
CA ALA A 11 -55.10 -19.64 22.75
C ALA A 11 -54.32 -18.64 21.87
N ALA A 12 -55.01 -17.70 21.22
CA ALA A 12 -54.37 -16.65 20.42
C ALA A 12 -53.47 -15.74 21.26
N SER A 13 -53.92 -15.33 22.46
CA SER A 13 -53.12 -14.52 23.40
C SER A 13 -51.85 -15.24 23.85
N ALA A 14 -51.94 -16.55 24.16
CA ALA A 14 -50.78 -17.34 24.56
C ALA A 14 -49.73 -17.41 23.45
N ILE A 15 -50.15 -17.70 22.21
CA ILE A 15 -49.25 -17.78 21.05
C ILE A 15 -48.60 -16.40 20.76
N ALA A 16 -49.38 -15.33 20.77
CA ALA A 16 -48.88 -13.98 20.52
C ALA A 16 -47.86 -13.52 21.59
N PHE A 17 -48.12 -13.81 22.87
CA PHE A 17 -47.20 -13.47 23.96
C PHE A 17 -45.90 -14.29 23.89
N SER A 18 -45.99 -15.59 23.58
CA SER A 18 -44.81 -16.44 23.36
C SER A 18 -43.94 -15.93 22.20
N ALA A 19 -44.54 -15.53 21.07
CA ALA A 19 -43.80 -15.00 19.93
C ALA A 19 -43.08 -13.67 20.27
N ALA A 20 -43.72 -12.79 21.04
CA ALA A 20 -43.11 -11.55 21.52
C ALA A 20 -41.92 -11.81 22.48
N ALA A 21 -42.06 -12.76 23.40
CA ALA A 21 -40.99 -13.10 24.34
C ALA A 21 -39.78 -13.74 23.66
N LEU A 22 -39.98 -14.62 22.66
CA LEU A 22 -38.89 -15.28 21.94
C LEU A 22 -38.15 -14.33 20.96
N SER A 23 -38.85 -13.38 20.34
CA SER A 23 -38.24 -12.43 19.39
C SER A 23 -37.42 -11.32 20.05
N ALA A 24 -37.64 -11.05 21.35
CA ALA A 24 -36.91 -10.01 22.09
C ALA A 24 -35.38 -10.22 22.14
N CYS A 25 -34.90 -11.48 22.14
CA CYS A 25 -33.45 -11.77 22.08
C CYS A 25 -32.80 -11.40 20.74
N GLY A 26 -33.58 -11.24 19.66
CA GLY A 26 -33.07 -10.91 18.32
C GLY A 26 -32.74 -9.42 18.11
N ALA A 27 -33.14 -8.53 19.03
CA ALA A 27 -33.00 -7.07 18.90
C ALA A 27 -32.37 -6.39 20.14
N GLY A 28 -31.80 -7.17 21.07
CA GLY A 28 -31.11 -6.65 22.25
C GLY A 28 -29.68 -6.18 21.96
N ASN A 29 -29.00 -5.67 22.99
CA ASN A 29 -27.62 -5.14 22.91
C ASN A 29 -26.55 -6.20 22.52
N ASN A 30 -26.92 -7.47 22.43
CA ASN A 30 -26.09 -8.60 22.01
C ASN A 30 -26.73 -9.36 20.83
N SER A 31 -27.51 -8.69 19.97
CA SER A 31 -28.11 -9.34 18.81
C SER A 31 -27.05 -9.74 17.79
N GLN A 32 -27.24 -10.89 17.15
CA GLN A 32 -26.37 -11.37 16.06
C GLN A 32 -26.29 -10.37 14.88
N THR A 33 -27.28 -9.49 14.73
CA THR A 33 -27.28 -8.40 13.74
C THR A 33 -26.23 -7.30 14.03
N LEU A 34 -25.79 -7.13 15.28
CA LEU A 34 -24.70 -6.21 15.66
C LEU A 34 -23.30 -6.81 15.40
N GLU A 35 -23.22 -8.13 15.19
CA GLU A 35 -21.97 -8.84 14.90
C GLU A 35 -21.62 -8.83 13.41
N ILE A 36 -22.59 -8.49 12.54
CA ILE A 36 -22.37 -8.30 11.10
C ILE A 36 -21.34 -7.18 10.89
N LYS A 37 -20.21 -7.53 10.29
CA LYS A 37 -19.15 -6.57 9.91
C LYS A 37 -19.25 -6.22 8.43
N PRO A 38 -18.79 -5.02 8.01
CA PRO A 38 -18.54 -4.74 6.60
C PRO A 38 -17.52 -5.73 6.03
N ASP A 39 -17.68 -6.12 4.78
CA ASP A 39 -16.76 -7.07 4.10
C ASP A 39 -15.34 -6.50 4.01
N ASN A 40 -15.21 -5.20 3.72
CA ASN A 40 -13.92 -4.51 3.68
C ASN A 40 -13.52 -3.97 5.05
N ALA A 41 -12.21 -3.98 5.30
CA ALA A 41 -11.64 -3.66 6.60
C ALA A 41 -12.01 -2.26 7.11
N ALA A 42 -12.32 -2.21 8.41
CA ALA A 42 -12.68 -1.01 9.14
C ALA A 42 -12.08 -1.01 10.56
N THR A 43 -11.75 0.17 11.08
CA THR A 43 -11.24 0.37 12.44
C THR A 43 -11.56 1.78 12.95
N SER A 44 -11.36 2.04 14.24
CA SER A 44 -11.46 3.38 14.83
C SER A 44 -10.47 3.58 15.97
N VAL A 45 -9.86 4.76 16.03
CA VAL A 45 -8.99 5.20 17.13
C VAL A 45 -9.43 6.61 17.52
N GLY A 46 -9.94 6.76 18.75
CA GLY A 46 -10.60 7.99 19.17
C GLY A 46 -11.72 8.39 18.19
N ASP A 47 -11.66 9.63 17.73
CA ASP A 47 -12.63 10.21 16.80
C ASP A 47 -12.43 9.83 15.33
N ILE A 48 -11.29 9.22 14.98
CA ILE A 48 -11.01 8.81 13.60
C ILE A 48 -11.55 7.40 13.34
N LYS A 49 -12.33 7.26 12.25
CA LYS A 49 -12.82 5.98 11.74
C LYS A 49 -12.33 5.79 10.32
N VAL A 50 -11.65 4.68 10.05
CA VAL A 50 -11.26 4.27 8.69
C VAL A 50 -12.15 3.11 8.29
N GLN A 51 -12.77 3.21 7.11
CA GLN A 51 -13.73 2.23 6.59
C GLN A 51 -13.47 1.93 5.12
N ASN A 52 -13.91 0.75 4.68
CA ASN A 52 -13.80 0.29 3.29
C ASN A 52 -12.36 0.40 2.74
N ALA A 53 -11.39 -0.01 3.57
CA ALA A 53 -9.98 0.12 3.24
C ALA A 53 -9.48 -1.10 2.44
N THR A 54 -8.92 -0.83 1.27
CA THR A 54 -8.48 -1.83 0.27
C THR A 54 -7.21 -1.34 -0.42
N VAL A 55 -6.26 -2.23 -0.69
CA VAL A 55 -5.11 -1.95 -1.55
C VAL A 55 -5.42 -2.49 -2.94
N ILE A 56 -5.46 -1.61 -3.93
CA ILE A 56 -5.87 -1.95 -5.30
C ILE A 56 -4.63 -1.97 -6.20
N THR A 57 -4.28 -3.14 -6.72
CA THR A 57 -3.14 -3.36 -7.61
C THR A 57 -3.51 -3.15 -9.08
N GLN A 58 -2.54 -3.29 -9.96
CA GLN A 58 -2.75 -3.35 -11.41
C GLN A 58 -3.58 -4.59 -11.78
N PRO A 59 -4.45 -4.53 -12.81
CA PRO A 59 -5.26 -5.67 -13.21
C PRO A 59 -4.41 -6.80 -13.82
N ASP A 60 -3.36 -6.44 -14.56
CA ASP A 60 -2.39 -7.40 -15.10
C ASP A 60 -1.40 -7.87 -14.02
N LEU A 61 -1.37 -9.18 -13.76
CA LEU A 61 -0.48 -9.81 -12.79
C LEU A 61 1.01 -9.66 -13.13
N THR A 62 1.36 -9.39 -14.38
CA THR A 62 2.75 -9.15 -14.82
C THR A 62 3.15 -7.67 -14.78
N SER A 63 2.20 -6.77 -14.50
CA SER A 63 2.44 -5.33 -14.46
C SER A 63 3.29 -4.92 -13.26
N THR A 64 4.35 -4.15 -13.53
CA THR A 64 5.19 -3.49 -12.53
C THR A 64 4.64 -2.11 -12.14
N GLY A 65 3.37 -1.83 -12.40
CA GLY A 65 2.75 -0.54 -12.13
C GLY A 65 2.55 -0.23 -10.64
N PRO A 66 2.16 1.02 -10.32
CA PRO A 66 1.79 1.39 -8.97
C PRO A 66 0.55 0.62 -8.50
N ALA A 67 0.41 0.46 -7.19
CA ALA A 67 -0.86 0.17 -6.52
C ALA A 67 -1.44 1.46 -5.93
N VAL A 68 -2.69 1.45 -5.49
CA VAL A 68 -3.31 2.56 -4.75
C VAL A 68 -3.96 2.07 -3.47
N VAL A 69 -3.99 2.91 -2.43
CA VAL A 69 -4.78 2.65 -1.22
C VAL A 69 -6.09 3.41 -1.34
N SER A 70 -7.20 2.67 -1.37
CA SER A 70 -8.55 3.22 -1.30
C SER A 70 -9.10 3.07 0.11
N ALA A 71 -9.76 4.10 0.62
CA ALA A 71 -10.42 4.10 1.93
C ALA A 71 -11.40 5.28 2.04
N THR A 72 -12.38 5.18 2.94
CA THR A 72 -13.11 6.36 3.44
C THR A 72 -12.73 6.60 4.90
N ILE A 73 -12.29 7.81 5.19
CA ILE A 73 -11.88 8.24 6.52
C ILE A 73 -12.90 9.24 7.03
N PHE A 74 -13.45 9.01 8.21
CA PHE A 74 -14.37 9.92 8.90
C PHE A 74 -13.70 10.48 10.15
N ASN A 75 -13.91 11.77 10.40
CA ASN A 75 -13.58 12.42 11.65
C ASN A 75 -14.89 12.70 12.39
N THR A 76 -15.17 11.95 13.45
CA THR A 76 -16.40 12.13 14.25
C THR A 76 -16.24 13.12 15.41
N GLY A 77 -15.06 13.72 15.56
CA GLY A 77 -14.77 14.75 16.54
C GLY A 77 -15.13 16.16 16.05
N THR A 78 -14.85 17.17 16.88
CA THR A 78 -15.13 18.58 16.57
C THR A 78 -13.97 19.32 15.90
N GLU A 79 -12.74 18.84 16.10
CA GLU A 79 -11.51 19.47 15.65
C GLU A 79 -10.99 18.86 14.33
N PRO A 80 -10.36 19.63 13.44
CA PRO A 80 -9.84 19.12 12.18
C PRO A 80 -8.65 18.16 12.38
N GLU A 81 -8.50 17.24 11.44
CA GLU A 81 -7.44 16.22 11.41
C GLU A 81 -6.84 16.10 10.02
N THR A 82 -5.51 16.04 9.90
CA THR A 82 -4.82 15.91 8.62
C THR A 82 -4.20 14.54 8.49
N LEU A 83 -4.50 13.85 7.39
CA LEU A 83 -3.79 12.63 6.99
C LEU A 83 -2.38 13.01 6.52
N GLN A 84 -1.36 12.54 7.24
CA GLN A 84 0.05 12.89 7.00
C GLN A 84 0.77 11.85 6.14
N SER A 85 0.50 10.57 6.35
CA SER A 85 1.14 9.48 5.61
C SER A 85 0.28 8.22 5.61
N ILE A 86 0.54 7.34 4.63
CA ILE A 86 0.03 5.97 4.60
C ILE A 86 1.21 5.04 4.32
N ILE A 87 1.42 4.06 5.20
CA ILE A 87 2.46 3.04 5.05
C ILE A 87 1.79 1.69 4.82
N VAL A 88 2.23 0.97 3.78
CA VAL A 88 1.82 -0.41 3.51
C VAL A 88 2.97 -1.32 3.94
N ALA A 89 2.73 -2.15 4.97
CA ALA A 89 3.75 -3.01 5.54
C ALA A 89 4.37 -3.95 4.49
N GLY A 90 5.59 -4.45 4.72
CA GLY A 90 6.29 -5.34 3.79
C GLY A 90 6.84 -4.67 2.52
N THR A 91 6.34 -3.49 2.12
CA THR A 91 6.82 -2.78 0.93
C THR A 91 8.04 -1.90 1.19
N GLY A 92 8.26 -1.50 2.45
CA GLY A 92 9.28 -0.51 2.82
C GLY A 92 8.98 0.91 2.33
N LYS A 93 7.75 1.19 1.86
CA LYS A 93 7.38 2.44 1.19
C LYS A 93 6.19 3.12 1.87
N THR A 94 6.18 4.44 1.76
CA THR A 94 5.03 5.31 2.04
C THR A 94 4.30 5.59 0.73
N ALA A 95 2.98 5.61 0.74
CA ALA A 95 2.20 6.02 -0.42
C ALA A 95 2.28 7.54 -0.63
N GLU A 96 2.43 7.98 -1.88
CA GLU A 96 2.39 9.37 -2.29
C GLU A 96 0.94 9.88 -2.20
N LEU A 97 0.71 10.89 -1.35
CA LEU A 97 -0.61 11.44 -1.12
C LEU A 97 -0.83 12.69 -1.99
N HIS A 98 -1.91 12.71 -2.76
CA HIS A 98 -2.29 13.87 -3.56
C HIS A 98 -3.69 14.37 -3.16
N ALA A 99 -3.75 15.62 -2.72
CA ALA A 99 -5.00 16.35 -2.55
C ALA A 99 -5.59 16.77 -3.90
N THR A 100 -6.91 16.99 -3.94
CA THR A 100 -7.55 17.73 -5.03
C THR A 100 -7.99 19.12 -4.54
N LYS A 101 -8.37 20.01 -5.47
CA LYS A 101 -8.92 21.34 -5.12
C LYS A 101 -10.22 21.26 -4.29
N THR A 102 -10.94 20.14 -4.39
CA THR A 102 -12.22 19.88 -3.72
C THR A 102 -12.10 18.96 -2.52
N GLN A 103 -11.03 18.18 -2.42
CA GLN A 103 -10.71 17.32 -1.26
C GLN A 103 -9.26 17.54 -0.80
N PRO A 104 -9.03 18.41 0.19
CA PRO A 104 -7.75 18.46 0.91
C PRO A 104 -7.56 17.20 1.77
N LEU A 105 -6.31 16.90 2.14
CA LEU A 105 -5.98 15.81 3.08
C LEU A 105 -6.36 16.14 4.54
N THR A 106 -6.83 17.35 4.81
CA THR A 106 -7.39 17.80 6.09
C THR A 106 -8.89 17.54 6.13
N ILE A 107 -9.31 16.71 7.08
CA ILE A 107 -10.67 16.29 7.36
C ILE A 107 -11.24 17.20 8.46
N PRO A 108 -12.26 18.04 8.18
CA PRO A 108 -12.94 18.83 9.21
C PRO A 108 -13.59 17.95 10.29
N GLY A 109 -13.86 18.52 11.47
CA GLY A 109 -14.70 17.86 12.47
C GLY A 109 -16.10 17.56 11.90
N GLY A 110 -16.63 16.37 12.20
CA GLY A 110 -17.84 15.80 11.57
C GLY A 110 -17.70 15.48 10.07
N GLY A 111 -16.51 15.64 9.49
CA GLY A 111 -16.23 15.52 8.06
C GLY A 111 -15.73 14.14 7.62
N ARG A 112 -15.42 14.03 6.32
CA ARG A 112 -14.81 12.83 5.71
C ARG A 112 -13.86 13.15 4.58
N LEU A 113 -12.88 12.27 4.38
CA LEU A 113 -11.99 12.20 3.21
C LEU A 113 -12.20 10.86 2.52
N ILE A 114 -12.27 10.87 1.19
CA ILE A 114 -12.26 9.66 0.36
C ILE A 114 -10.89 9.59 -0.31
N LEU A 115 -10.28 8.40 -0.30
CA LEU A 115 -9.06 8.09 -1.02
C LEU A 115 -9.37 7.12 -2.15
N GLY A 116 -8.83 7.40 -3.34
CA GLY A 116 -9.06 6.61 -4.54
C GLY A 116 -10.39 6.95 -5.23
N GLY A 117 -10.54 6.47 -6.47
CA GLY A 117 -11.67 6.82 -7.31
C GLY A 117 -11.52 8.18 -8.02
N LYS A 118 -12.34 8.39 -9.05
CA LYS A 118 -12.31 9.62 -9.87
C LYS A 118 -12.63 10.87 -9.03
N ASP A 119 -11.87 11.94 -9.24
CA ASP A 119 -12.00 13.28 -8.61
C ASP A 119 -11.75 13.36 -7.08
N ASN A 120 -11.44 12.25 -6.42
CA ASN A 120 -11.07 12.22 -5.01
C ASN A 120 -9.55 12.42 -4.81
N ALA A 121 -9.13 12.63 -3.57
CA ALA A 121 -7.72 12.53 -3.20
C ALA A 121 -7.17 11.11 -3.48
N SER A 122 -5.88 10.99 -3.76
CA SER A 122 -5.24 9.70 -4.05
C SER A 122 -4.09 9.38 -3.08
N ALA A 123 -3.85 8.07 -2.91
CA ALA A 123 -2.73 7.52 -2.15
C ALA A 123 -2.04 6.46 -3.02
N VAL A 124 -1.00 6.85 -3.74
CA VAL A 124 -0.34 6.04 -4.77
C VAL A 124 0.89 5.35 -4.17
N LEU A 125 0.91 4.03 -4.20
CA LEU A 125 2.05 3.24 -3.77
C LEU A 125 2.86 2.83 -5.02
N GLY A 126 4.06 3.38 -5.16
CA GLY A 126 4.96 3.01 -6.26
C GLY A 126 5.22 1.50 -6.33
N SER A 127 5.50 0.98 -7.52
CA SER A 127 5.69 -0.43 -7.90
C SER A 127 6.10 -1.37 -6.75
N SER A 128 5.17 -2.20 -6.26
CA SER A 128 5.37 -3.04 -5.06
C SER A 128 4.71 -4.42 -5.17
N ARG A 129 4.53 -4.93 -6.39
CA ARG A 129 3.70 -6.12 -6.66
C ARG A 129 4.26 -7.41 -6.04
N GLU A 130 5.57 -7.46 -5.80
CA GLU A 130 6.25 -8.55 -5.10
C GLU A 130 5.83 -8.65 -3.62
N ALA A 131 5.59 -7.49 -2.99
CA ALA A 131 5.24 -7.34 -1.58
C ALA A 131 3.72 -7.17 -1.33
N VAL A 132 2.96 -6.85 -2.36
CA VAL A 132 1.51 -6.58 -2.34
C VAL A 132 0.84 -7.50 -3.36
N GLN A 133 0.52 -8.71 -2.92
CA GLN A 133 -0.03 -9.78 -3.75
C GLN A 133 -1.55 -9.89 -3.57
N ASP A 134 -2.27 -10.07 -4.68
CA ASP A 134 -3.73 -10.16 -4.70
C ASP A 134 -4.26 -11.33 -3.87
N GLY A 135 -5.38 -11.11 -3.18
CA GLY A 135 -5.97 -12.06 -2.23
C GLY A 135 -5.33 -12.03 -0.83
N ASN A 136 -4.23 -11.30 -0.62
CA ASN A 136 -3.63 -11.11 0.71
C ASN A 136 -4.41 -10.07 1.54
N ALA A 137 -4.21 -10.05 2.86
CA ALA A 137 -4.70 -9.03 3.78
C ALA A 137 -3.53 -8.24 4.37
N GLN A 138 -3.15 -7.13 3.74
CA GLN A 138 -1.95 -6.36 4.03
C GLN A 138 -2.17 -5.37 5.19
N LYS A 139 -1.21 -5.26 6.12
CA LYS A 139 -1.27 -4.21 7.15
C LYS A 139 -1.03 -2.85 6.50
N VAL A 140 -1.98 -1.94 6.70
CA VAL A 140 -1.90 -0.53 6.30
C VAL A 140 -1.99 0.33 7.55
N THR A 141 -1.08 1.29 7.68
CA THR A 141 -1.06 2.29 8.76
C THR A 141 -1.35 3.66 8.15
N PHE A 142 -2.36 4.35 8.66
CA PHE A 142 -2.69 5.73 8.35
C PHE A 142 -2.23 6.61 9.52
N THR A 143 -1.41 7.64 9.27
CA THR A 143 -0.92 8.54 10.32
C THR A 143 -1.66 9.87 10.25
N PHE A 144 -2.29 10.26 11.36
CA PHE A 144 -3.07 11.50 11.51
C PHE A 144 -2.39 12.48 12.47
N SER A 145 -2.63 13.77 12.25
CA SER A 145 -1.99 14.86 12.99
C SER A 145 -2.21 14.87 14.51
N ARG A 146 -3.33 14.34 15.03
CA ARG A 146 -3.67 14.36 16.46
C ARG A 146 -3.97 12.95 17.00
N ALA A 147 -4.67 12.11 16.25
CA ALA A 147 -4.98 10.72 16.59
C ALA A 147 -3.78 9.77 16.41
N GLY A 148 -2.73 10.18 15.70
CA GLY A 148 -1.54 9.37 15.45
C GLY A 148 -1.82 8.19 14.50
N ASP A 149 -1.23 7.04 14.80
CA ASP A 149 -1.25 5.86 13.93
C ASP A 149 -2.53 5.03 14.07
N VAL A 150 -3.24 4.88 12.96
CA VAL A 150 -4.43 4.03 12.82
C VAL A 150 -4.09 2.87 11.89
N SER A 151 -3.92 1.68 12.47
CA SER A 151 -3.57 0.45 11.74
C SER A 151 -4.78 -0.46 11.50
N LEU A 152 -4.83 -1.07 10.32
CA LEU A 152 -5.79 -2.14 9.97
C LEU A 152 -5.19 -3.10 8.94
N ARG A 153 -5.86 -4.23 8.65
CA ARG A 153 -5.47 -5.15 7.56
C ARG A 153 -6.44 -5.02 6.39
N ALA A 154 -6.01 -4.36 5.32
CA ALA A 154 -6.81 -4.15 4.11
C ALA A 154 -6.62 -5.33 3.15
N PHE A 155 -7.69 -5.74 2.45
CA PHE A 155 -7.54 -6.72 1.37
C PHE A 155 -6.77 -6.13 0.20
N VAL A 156 -5.99 -6.98 -0.47
CA VAL A 156 -5.32 -6.67 -1.74
C VAL A 156 -6.14 -7.25 -2.88
N VAL A 157 -6.54 -6.42 -3.82
CA VAL A 157 -7.38 -6.81 -4.98
C VAL A 157 -6.84 -6.18 -6.26
N PRO A 158 -7.00 -6.83 -7.43
CA PRO A 158 -6.71 -6.21 -8.71
C PRO A 158 -7.74 -5.12 -9.04
N ALA A 159 -7.37 -4.15 -9.88
CA ALA A 159 -8.27 -3.13 -10.43
C ALA A 159 -9.25 -3.68 -11.48
N GLU A 160 -9.94 -4.77 -11.16
CA GLU A 160 -10.93 -5.45 -11.99
C GLU A 160 -12.33 -5.31 -11.42
N SER A 161 -13.35 -5.61 -12.25
CA SER A 161 -14.77 -5.56 -11.87
C SER A 161 -15.12 -4.23 -11.15
N TYR A 162 -15.63 -4.29 -9.93
CA TYR A 162 -15.99 -3.14 -9.08
C TYR A 162 -14.83 -2.18 -8.79
N PHE A 163 -13.57 -2.62 -8.86
CA PHE A 163 -12.39 -1.82 -8.52
C PHE A 163 -11.76 -1.10 -9.73
N THR A 164 -12.23 -1.34 -10.96
CA THR A 164 -11.75 -0.69 -12.19
C THR A 164 -11.70 0.84 -12.09
N GLY A 165 -12.74 1.47 -11.54
CA GLY A 165 -12.81 2.92 -11.36
C GLY A 165 -12.09 3.47 -10.13
N TRP A 166 -11.52 2.60 -9.28
CA TRP A 166 -10.87 2.93 -8.00
C TRP A 166 -9.38 2.63 -7.98
N GLY A 167 -8.90 1.80 -8.92
CA GLY A 167 -7.50 1.41 -9.05
C GLY A 167 -6.58 2.49 -9.62
N PRO A 168 -5.32 2.13 -9.90
CA PRO A 168 -4.31 3.07 -10.38
C PRO A 168 -4.62 3.58 -11.79
N SER A 169 -4.74 4.90 -11.96
CA SER A 169 -5.04 5.52 -13.28
C SER A 169 -3.93 5.33 -14.32
N ALA A 170 -2.71 5.05 -13.88
CA ALA A 170 -1.58 4.71 -14.74
C ALA A 170 -1.45 3.17 -14.80
N VAL A 171 -2.10 2.57 -15.79
CA VAL A 171 -1.75 1.22 -16.24
C VAL A 171 -0.47 1.32 -17.09
N PRO A 172 0.67 0.70 -16.70
CA PRO A 172 1.84 0.67 -17.56
C PRO A 172 1.51 -0.09 -18.83
N SER A 173 1.66 0.58 -19.98
CA SER A 173 1.61 -0.13 -21.25
C SER A 173 2.84 -1.02 -21.34
N ALA A 174 2.64 -2.33 -21.54
CA ALA A 174 3.74 -3.24 -21.80
C ALA A 174 4.46 -2.80 -23.09
N THR A 175 5.69 -2.28 -22.95
CA THR A 175 6.49 -1.86 -24.10
C THR A 175 6.62 -3.03 -25.06
N ALA A 176 6.17 -2.85 -26.30
CA ALA A 176 6.21 -3.89 -27.32
C ALA A 176 7.62 -4.50 -27.41
N SER A 177 7.70 -5.82 -27.34
CA SER A 177 8.95 -6.56 -27.36
C SER A 177 9.79 -6.12 -28.56
N ALA A 178 10.94 -5.50 -28.29
CA ALA A 178 11.87 -5.09 -29.32
C ALA A 178 12.46 -6.35 -29.96
N SER A 179 11.86 -6.78 -31.07
CA SER A 179 12.37 -7.87 -31.89
C SER A 179 13.73 -7.47 -32.46
N ALA A 180 14.79 -7.90 -31.79
CA ALA A 180 16.16 -7.68 -32.20
C ALA A 180 16.47 -8.56 -33.42
N SER A 181 16.09 -8.09 -34.61
CA SER A 181 16.53 -8.66 -35.88
C SER A 181 18.05 -8.51 -36.02
N SER A 182 18.77 -9.56 -35.65
CA SER A 182 20.22 -9.66 -35.79
C SER A 182 20.62 -9.76 -37.27
N SER A 183 21.19 -8.68 -37.83
CA SER A 183 21.98 -8.76 -39.07
C SER A 183 22.97 -7.60 -39.17
N ALA A 184 24.21 -7.87 -38.77
CA ALA A 184 25.37 -7.05 -39.08
C ALA A 184 26.57 -7.96 -39.35
N SER A 185 26.72 -8.40 -40.60
CA SER A 185 27.89 -9.17 -41.03
C SER A 185 29.15 -8.31 -40.99
N ALA A 186 30.22 -8.89 -40.44
CA ALA A 186 31.55 -8.28 -40.51
C ALA A 186 32.19 -8.50 -41.88
N SER A 187 32.80 -7.45 -42.43
CA SER A 187 33.68 -7.50 -43.61
C SER A 187 34.88 -6.59 -43.38
N VAL A 188 36.09 -7.14 -43.33
CA VAL A 188 37.32 -6.39 -43.05
C VAL A 188 38.21 -6.33 -44.29
N SER A 189 38.51 -5.11 -44.73
CA SER A 189 39.61 -4.70 -45.63
C SER A 189 39.69 -3.16 -45.61
N GLY A 190 40.85 -2.52 -45.80
CA GLY A 190 42.19 -3.05 -46.06
C GLY A 190 43.28 -2.05 -45.65
N ALA A 191 44.43 -2.07 -46.33
CA ALA A 191 45.58 -1.18 -46.13
C ALA A 191 46.30 -0.96 -47.49
N PRO A 192 47.45 -0.23 -47.64
CA PRO A 192 48.31 0.40 -46.62
C PRO A 192 48.96 1.77 -47.04
N ALA A 193 50.07 2.12 -46.35
CA ALA A 193 51.11 3.15 -46.63
C ALA A 193 50.81 4.59 -46.17
N ALA A 194 51.76 5.36 -45.59
CA ALA A 194 53.16 5.16 -45.17
C ALA A 194 53.40 6.01 -43.88
N GLY A 195 54.46 5.91 -43.08
CA GLY A 195 55.67 5.08 -43.10
C GLY A 195 56.86 5.86 -42.51
N SER A 196 57.44 5.42 -41.39
CA SER A 196 58.81 5.73 -40.99
C SER A 196 59.29 4.84 -39.84
N THR A 197 60.51 4.35 -39.96
CA THR A 197 61.20 3.45 -39.02
C THR A 197 62.28 4.21 -38.24
N ALA A 198 62.48 3.88 -36.96
CA ALA A 198 63.82 3.53 -36.43
C ALA A 198 63.75 3.08 -34.95
N SER A 199 64.56 2.07 -34.62
CA SER A 199 64.85 1.62 -33.26
C SER A 199 66.21 2.17 -32.81
N GLY A 200 66.41 2.40 -31.50
CA GLY A 200 67.71 2.84 -30.97
C GLY A 200 67.74 3.04 -29.45
N SER A 201 68.53 2.21 -28.75
CA SER A 201 68.62 2.18 -27.28
C SER A 201 69.62 3.17 -26.66
N ALA A 202 69.44 3.39 -25.34
CA ALA A 202 70.50 3.45 -24.31
C ALA A 202 70.98 4.82 -23.71
N LYS A 203 70.53 5.04 -22.45
CA LYS A 203 71.37 5.09 -21.22
C LYS A 203 72.00 6.42 -20.73
N ALA A 204 71.93 6.58 -19.40
CA ALA A 204 72.83 7.28 -18.44
C ALA A 204 72.37 8.65 -17.88
N GLY A 205 72.28 8.72 -16.53
CA GLY A 205 72.07 9.96 -15.77
C GLY A 205 71.85 9.72 -14.26
N LYS A 206 72.93 9.51 -13.49
CA LYS A 206 72.86 9.27 -12.02
C LYS A 206 72.66 10.57 -11.23
N LYS A 207 71.92 10.53 -10.11
CA LYS A 207 72.48 10.74 -8.74
C LYS A 207 71.43 10.57 -7.61
N ASN A 208 71.91 10.08 -6.47
CA ASN A 208 71.14 9.78 -5.26
C ASN A 208 71.06 10.98 -4.30
N LYS A 209 69.96 11.04 -3.52
CA LYS A 209 69.89 11.01 -2.04
C LYS A 209 68.39 11.15 -1.67
N GLY A 210 67.80 10.42 -0.73
CA GLY A 210 68.33 9.40 0.16
C GLY A 210 67.65 9.46 1.52
N SER A 211 66.85 8.44 1.83
CA SER A 211 66.84 7.71 3.12
C SER A 211 66.11 8.36 4.32
N ALA A 212 65.33 7.67 5.15
CA ALA A 212 64.65 6.35 5.07
C ALA A 212 63.74 6.16 6.32
N SER A 213 63.02 5.02 6.37
CA SER A 213 62.70 4.26 7.61
C SER A 213 61.50 4.77 8.46
N ALA A 214 60.59 3.94 9.01
CA ALA A 214 60.32 2.50 8.82
C ALA A 214 59.00 2.03 9.50
N THR A 215 58.18 1.25 8.76
CA THR A 215 57.29 0.11 9.19
C THR A 215 56.16 0.34 10.24
N PRO A 216 55.20 -0.61 10.43
CA PRO A 216 53.79 -0.29 10.72
C PRO A 216 53.27 -0.87 12.05
N SER A 217 51.98 -0.65 12.35
CA SER A 217 51.20 -1.47 13.30
C SER A 217 49.74 -1.59 12.88
N ASP A 218 49.21 -2.82 12.87
CA ASP A 218 47.79 -3.13 12.76
C ASP A 218 47.03 -2.81 14.06
N SER A 219 45.71 -2.61 13.96
CA SER A 219 44.75 -3.18 14.93
C SER A 219 43.30 -3.08 14.43
N ALA A 220 42.64 -4.23 14.36
CA ALA A 220 41.19 -4.34 14.27
C ALA A 220 40.68 -5.15 15.47
N SER A 221 39.62 -4.66 16.14
CA SER A 221 38.65 -5.39 17.00
C SER A 221 37.64 -4.34 17.49
N GLN A 222 36.32 -4.46 17.32
CA GLN A 222 35.40 -5.50 17.80
C GLN A 222 35.41 -5.68 19.34
N SER A 223 34.32 -5.28 19.98
CA SER A 223 33.95 -5.74 21.31
C SER A 223 32.43 -5.88 21.42
N THR A 224 31.98 -7.12 21.63
CA THR A 224 30.63 -7.48 22.03
C THR A 224 30.37 -7.00 23.46
N ASN A 225 29.18 -6.47 23.74
CA ASN A 225 28.74 -6.20 25.11
C ASN A 225 27.71 -7.24 25.56
N ALA A 226 28.05 -8.03 26.58
CA ALA A 226 27.11 -8.90 27.29
C ALA A 226 26.71 -8.26 28.63
N GLY A 227 25.44 -8.38 28.98
CA GLY A 227 24.83 -7.91 30.22
C GLY A 227 23.38 -8.38 30.28
#